data_AF-A0A7X7RH27-F1
#
_entry.id   AF-A0A7X7RH27-F1
#
_cell.length_a   1.000
_cell.length_b   1.000
_cell.length_c   1.000
_cell.angle_alpha   90.00
_cell.angle_beta   90.00
_cell.angle_gamma   90.00
#
_symmetry.space_group_name_H-M   'P 1'
#
loop_
_entity.id
_entity.type
_entity.pdbx_description
1 polymer ?
#
loop_
_entity_poly.entity_id
_entity_poly.type
_entity_poly.pdbx_seq_one_letter_code
_entity_poly.pdbx_strand_id
1 'polypeptide(L)'
;DKTGLIWWNVIDCWPQFSDAVVDYYYVRKLAYYYIKQAQQPLSLIVSDPADWHCQLTAVNDRTSPASGDFKVTDLVTGETFAEGEYEVDAESASHVAGFRVSRGEHRMLLIEWDDHGTKSCNHYLLGSPPFKLDQYLDWLGRLDARLYHAMGRHEWKAEGHDR
;
A
#
# COMPACT_ATOMS: atom_id res chain seq x y z
N ASP A 1 19.21 -15.49 2.19
CA ASP A 1 18.87 -14.09 2.54
C ASP A 1 18.53 -13.28 1.31
N LYS A 2 17.57 -12.36 1.42
CA LYS A 2 17.19 -11.42 0.36
C LYS A 2 17.63 -10.03 0.82
N THR A 3 18.61 -9.43 0.16
CA THR A 3 19.25 -8.17 0.60
C THR A 3 18.95 -6.98 -0.32
N GLY A 4 18.14 -7.18 -1.36
CA GLY A 4 17.75 -6.13 -2.28
C GLY A 4 16.77 -6.59 -3.34
N LEU A 5 16.05 -5.64 -3.91
CA LEU A 5 15.12 -5.82 -5.01
C LEU A 5 15.29 -4.67 -6.01
N ILE A 6 15.27 -4.97 -7.30
CA ILE A 6 15.30 -3.97 -8.37
C ILE A 6 13.99 -4.09 -9.15
N TRP A 7 13.28 -2.98 -9.31
CA TRP A 7 12.07 -2.91 -10.13
C TRP A 7 12.42 -2.90 -11.61
N TRP A 8 11.92 -3.89 -12.35
CA TRP A 8 12.08 -3.98 -13.80
C TRP A 8 10.76 -3.63 -14.50
N ASN A 9 10.64 -2.56 -15.28
CA ASN A 9 11.58 -1.45 -15.49
C ASN A 9 11.04 -0.14 -14.88
N VAL A 10 11.93 0.81 -14.60
CA VAL A 10 11.55 2.07 -13.95
C VAL A 10 10.90 3.03 -14.94
N ILE A 11 11.48 3.20 -16.13
CA ILE A 11 11.03 4.14 -17.16
C ILE A 11 11.18 3.56 -18.57
N ASP A 12 10.31 3.98 -19.48
CA ASP A 12 10.40 3.67 -20.91
C ASP A 12 11.35 4.61 -21.67
N CYS A 13 12.08 4.07 -22.65
CA CYS A 13 12.97 4.85 -23.52
C CYS A 13 12.30 5.36 -24.81
N TRP A 14 11.06 4.94 -25.08
CA TRP A 14 10.23 5.34 -26.23
C TRP A 14 8.74 4.99 -25.96
N PRO A 15 7.76 5.55 -26.69
CA PRO A 15 6.35 5.22 -26.48
C PRO A 15 6.05 3.74 -26.78
N GLN A 16 5.60 2.99 -25.77
CA GLN A 16 5.28 1.56 -25.90
C GLN A 16 4.33 1.08 -24.79
N PHE A 17 3.76 -0.12 -24.97
CA PHE A 17 3.18 -0.88 -23.87
C PHE A 17 4.29 -1.68 -23.17
N SER A 18 4.45 -1.46 -21.87
CA SER A 18 5.50 -2.08 -21.07
C SER A 18 5.11 -2.13 -19.60
N ASP A 19 5.93 -2.86 -18.84
CA ASP A 19 5.87 -2.93 -17.38
C ASP A 19 6.53 -1.72 -16.69
N ALA A 20 6.89 -0.67 -17.44
CA ALA A 20 7.56 0.49 -16.87
C ALA A 20 6.70 1.17 -15.82
N VAL A 21 7.28 1.57 -14.69
CA VAL A 21 6.56 2.28 -13.63
C VAL A 21 6.16 3.70 -14.06
N VAL A 22 6.99 4.32 -14.90
CA VAL A 22 6.78 5.64 -15.52
C VAL A 22 6.91 5.48 -17.04
N ASP A 23 6.02 6.07 -17.82
CA ASP A 23 6.10 5.99 -19.28
C ASP A 23 7.14 6.96 -19.89
N TYR A 24 7.28 6.93 -21.21
CA TYR A 24 8.23 7.75 -21.96
C TYR A 24 7.99 9.26 -21.80
N TYR A 25 6.74 9.68 -21.57
CA TYR A 25 6.36 11.08 -21.38
C TYR A 25 6.39 11.50 -19.90
N TYR A 26 7.02 10.69 -19.05
CA TYR A 26 7.09 10.88 -17.60
C TYR A 26 5.74 10.81 -16.88
N VAL A 27 4.73 10.16 -17.50
CA VAL A 27 3.45 9.89 -16.85
C VAL A 27 3.62 8.71 -15.89
N ARG A 28 3.28 8.96 -14.62
CA ARG A 28 3.36 7.97 -13.54
C ARG A 28 2.19 7.01 -13.64
N LYS A 29 2.46 5.70 -13.81
CA LYS A 29 1.43 4.65 -13.79
C LYS A 29 1.00 4.36 -12.35
N LEU A 30 -0.11 3.63 -12.15
CA LEU A 30 -0.59 3.26 -10.81
C LEU A 30 0.50 2.58 -9.96
N ALA A 31 1.31 1.72 -10.58
CA ALA A 31 2.44 1.05 -9.95
C ALA A 31 3.42 2.02 -9.27
N TYR A 32 3.62 3.22 -9.81
CA TYR A 32 4.50 4.23 -9.20
C TYR A 32 4.07 4.56 -7.77
N TYR A 33 2.77 4.79 -7.59
CA TYR A 33 2.20 5.20 -6.32
C TYR A 33 2.21 4.04 -5.31
N TYR A 34 2.01 2.81 -5.78
CA TYR A 34 2.05 1.62 -4.94
C TYR A 34 3.47 1.34 -4.44
N ILE A 35 4.45 1.40 -5.34
CA ILE A 35 5.87 1.21 -4.99
C ILE A 35 6.31 2.32 -4.03
N LYS A 36 5.96 3.57 -4.30
CA LYS A 36 6.29 4.70 -3.41
C LYS A 36 5.71 4.50 -2.00
N GLN A 37 4.49 3.97 -1.89
CA GLN A 37 3.88 3.66 -0.60
C GLN A 37 4.52 2.46 0.11
N ALA A 38 4.87 1.42 -0.64
CA ALA A 38 5.51 0.23 -0.10
C ALA A 38 6.96 0.50 0.37
N GLN A 39 7.63 1.51 -0.20
CA GLN A 39 9.01 1.88 0.09
C GLN A 39 9.13 3.14 0.98
N GLN A 40 8.13 3.41 1.83
CA GLN A 40 8.28 4.44 2.86
C GLN A 40 9.42 4.05 3.83
N PRO A 41 10.27 4.99 4.29
CA PRO A 41 11.40 4.68 5.18
C PRO A 41 11.01 3.98 6.49
N LEU A 42 9.78 4.23 6.95
CA LEU A 42 9.12 3.46 8.00
C LEU A 42 7.76 3.05 7.43
N SER A 43 7.44 1.76 7.49
CA SER A 43 6.21 1.22 6.89
C SER A 43 5.66 0.08 7.72
N LEU A 44 4.35 0.10 7.99
CA LEU A 44 3.64 -1.06 8.49
C LEU A 44 2.98 -1.79 7.31
N ILE A 45 3.29 -3.08 7.17
CA ILE A 45 2.95 -3.90 6.01
C ILE A 45 2.20 -5.14 6.46
N VAL A 46 1.06 -5.40 5.82
CA VAL A 46 0.32 -6.65 5.97
C VAL A 46 0.83 -7.66 4.96
N SER A 47 1.17 -8.85 5.42
CA SER A 47 1.53 -10.00 4.58
C SER A 47 0.30 -10.84 4.21
N ASP A 48 0.42 -11.57 3.11
CA ASP A 48 -0.63 -12.49 2.67
C ASP A 48 -1.04 -13.47 3.77
N PRO A 49 -2.36 -13.79 3.90
CA PRO A 49 -2.82 -14.58 5.03
C PRO A 49 -2.23 -15.99 5.05
N ALA A 50 -1.62 -16.40 6.16
CA ALA A 50 -1.22 -17.79 6.39
C ALA A 50 -2.05 -18.34 7.56
N ASP A 51 -2.55 -19.58 7.43
CA ASP A 51 -3.33 -20.25 8.47
C ASP A 51 -4.47 -19.38 9.06
N TRP A 52 -5.25 -18.74 8.18
CA TRP A 52 -6.38 -17.85 8.52
C TRP A 52 -6.01 -16.54 9.23
N HIS A 53 -4.74 -16.15 9.22
CA HIS A 53 -4.26 -14.91 9.83
C HIS A 53 -3.44 -14.08 8.85
N CYS A 54 -3.69 -12.78 8.83
CA CYS A 54 -2.74 -11.81 8.30
C CYS A 54 -1.73 -11.43 9.40
N GLN A 55 -0.51 -11.12 8.97
CA GLN A 55 0.58 -10.65 9.84
C GLN A 55 0.90 -9.21 9.50
N LEU A 56 0.99 -8.36 10.51
CA LEU A 56 1.41 -6.97 10.42
C LEU A 56 2.87 -6.87 10.87
N THR A 57 3.71 -6.33 10.00
CA THR A 57 5.14 -6.16 10.25
C THR A 57 5.49 -4.69 10.13
N ALA A 58 6.20 -4.14 11.11
CA ALA A 58 6.85 -2.84 11.00
C ALA A 58 8.22 -3.04 10.34
N VAL A 59 8.51 -2.25 9.33
CA VAL A 59 9.80 -2.22 8.62
C VAL A 59 10.36 -0.81 8.74
N ASN A 60 11.58 -0.71 9.23
CA ASN A 60 12.25 0.55 9.48
C ASN A 60 13.62 0.58 8.81
N ASP A 61 13.70 1.27 7.68
CA ASP A 61 14.94 1.46 6.91
C ASP A 61 15.72 2.69 7.40
N ARG A 62 15.28 3.34 8.48
CA ARG A 62 15.97 4.48 9.09
C ARG A 62 17.05 3.99 10.04
N THR A 63 18.04 4.85 10.30
CA THR A 63 19.14 4.61 11.25
C THR A 63 18.79 4.87 12.71
N SER A 64 17.53 5.19 13.01
CA SER A 64 17.00 5.38 14.36
C SER A 64 15.80 4.46 14.60
N PRO A 65 15.58 3.97 15.83
CA PRO A 65 14.39 3.19 16.16
C PRO A 65 13.11 4.03 15.98
N ALA A 66 11.98 3.36 15.84
CA ALA A 66 10.67 3.99 15.72
C ALA A 66 9.63 3.24 16.57
N SER A 67 8.68 3.99 17.11
CA SER A 67 7.54 3.43 17.85
C SER A 67 6.34 4.37 17.79
N GLY A 68 5.16 3.83 18.09
CA GLY A 68 3.93 4.60 18.17
C GLY A 68 2.69 3.73 18.07
N ASP A 69 1.55 4.38 17.88
CA ASP A 69 0.25 3.70 17.77
C ASP A 69 -0.03 3.28 16.32
N PHE A 70 -0.70 2.15 16.14
CA PHE A 70 -1.19 1.69 14.84
C PHE A 70 -2.65 1.25 14.90
N LYS A 71 -3.28 1.24 13.71
CA LYS A 71 -4.62 0.70 13.50
C LYS A 71 -4.75 0.08 12.11
N VAL A 72 -5.39 -1.09 12.04
CA VAL A 72 -5.77 -1.77 10.81
C VAL A 72 -7.30 -1.83 10.72
N THR A 73 -7.86 -1.23 9.66
CA THR A 73 -9.32 -1.15 9.46
C THR A 73 -9.75 -1.56 8.06
N ASP A 74 -11.00 -1.96 7.89
CA ASP A 74 -11.65 -2.01 6.58
C ASP A 74 -11.86 -0.58 6.05
N LEU A 75 -11.38 -0.29 4.84
CA LEU A 75 -11.48 1.02 4.22
C LEU A 75 -12.93 1.49 4.01
N VAL A 76 -13.87 0.56 3.83
CA VAL A 76 -15.26 0.86 3.51
C VAL A 76 -16.11 0.85 4.78
N THR A 77 -16.02 -0.21 5.58
CA THR A 77 -16.89 -0.38 6.75
C THR A 77 -16.35 0.28 8.01
N GLY A 78 -15.04 0.55 8.08
CA GLY A 78 -14.36 1.03 9.28
C GLY A 78 -14.19 -0.04 10.36
N GLU A 79 -14.54 -1.29 10.08
CA GLU A 79 -14.33 -2.44 10.97
C GLU A 79 -12.84 -2.52 11.36
N THR A 80 -12.55 -2.63 12.65
CA THR A 80 -11.16 -2.70 13.15
C THR A 80 -10.71 -4.16 13.24
N PHE A 81 -9.61 -4.48 12.58
CA PHE A 81 -8.99 -5.81 12.60
C PHE A 81 -7.90 -5.94 13.66
N ALA A 82 -7.14 -4.87 13.88
CA ALA A 82 -6.10 -4.79 14.89
C ALA A 82 -5.83 -3.33 15.25
N GLU A 83 -5.47 -3.07 16.50
CA GLU A 83 -4.99 -1.77 16.97
C GLU A 83 -4.08 -2.00 18.18
N GLY A 84 -3.14 -1.08 18.42
CA GLY A 84 -2.18 -1.18 19.52
C GLY A 84 -0.95 -0.34 19.26
N GLU A 85 0.15 -0.69 19.92
CA GLU A 85 1.45 -0.03 19.79
C GLU A 85 2.40 -0.90 18.94
N TYR A 86 3.31 -0.26 18.21
CA TYR A 86 4.42 -0.92 17.52
C TYR A 86 5.76 -0.37 18.01
N GLU A 87 6.78 -1.22 17.96
CA GLU A 87 8.18 -0.84 18.18
C GLU A 87 9.05 -1.57 17.16
N VAL A 88 10.03 -0.88 16.59
CA VAL A 88 10.97 -1.44 15.61
C VAL A 88 12.33 -0.76 15.73
N ASP A 89 13.39 -1.56 15.78
CA ASP A 89 14.76 -1.07 15.84
C ASP A 89 15.16 -0.40 14.51
N ALA A 90 16.26 0.35 14.53
CA ALA A 90 16.87 0.90 13.32
C ALA A 90 17.26 -0.22 12.33
N GLU A 91 17.08 0.03 11.03
CA GLU A 91 17.48 -0.86 9.92
C GLU A 91 16.99 -2.30 10.10
N SER A 92 15.74 -2.47 10.55
CA SER A 92 15.20 -3.76 10.96
C SER A 92 13.72 -3.93 10.60
N ALA A 93 13.21 -5.14 10.85
CA ALA A 93 11.79 -5.42 10.79
C ALA A 93 11.35 -6.19 12.04
N SER A 94 10.18 -5.86 12.56
CA SER A 94 9.57 -6.50 13.72
C SER A 94 8.14 -6.92 13.44
N HIS A 95 7.75 -8.08 13.95
CA HIS A 95 6.34 -8.47 13.97
C HIS A 95 5.58 -7.59 14.98
N VAL A 96 4.46 -7.01 14.54
CA VAL A 96 3.63 -6.13 15.35
C VAL A 96 2.38 -6.86 15.85
N ALA A 97 1.60 -7.44 14.94
CA ALA A 97 0.34 -8.08 15.29
C ALA A 97 -0.09 -9.14 14.26
N GLY A 98 -0.86 -10.12 14.72
CA GLY A 98 -1.58 -11.06 13.86
C GLY A 98 -3.09 -10.93 14.05
N PHE A 99 -3.86 -10.95 12.98
CA PHE A 99 -5.32 -10.85 13.03
C PHE A 99 -6.00 -11.82 12.08
N ARG A 100 -7.16 -12.34 12.50
CA ARG A 100 -7.92 -13.33 11.73
C ARG A 100 -8.58 -12.69 10.53
N VAL A 101 -8.55 -13.42 9.41
CA VAL A 101 -9.15 -12.99 8.16
C VAL A 101 -9.76 -14.17 7.41
N SER A 102 -10.78 -13.89 6.60
CA SER A 102 -11.31 -14.83 5.63
C SER A 102 -10.81 -14.47 4.23
N ARG A 103 -10.12 -15.41 3.55
CA ARG A 103 -9.72 -15.26 2.14
C ARG A 103 -10.89 -15.29 1.15
N GLY A 104 -12.07 -15.71 1.62
CA GLY A 104 -13.32 -15.71 0.83
C GLY A 104 -14.01 -14.35 0.79
N GLU A 105 -13.62 -13.42 1.65
CA GLU A 105 -14.09 -12.04 1.63
C GLU A 105 -13.14 -11.16 0.82
N HIS A 106 -13.68 -10.21 0.08
CA HIS A 106 -12.89 -9.17 -0.59
C HIS A 106 -12.97 -7.90 0.22
N ARG A 107 -11.83 -7.39 0.67
CA ARG A 107 -11.74 -6.17 1.48
C ARG A 107 -10.51 -5.38 1.09
N MET A 108 -10.60 -4.06 1.23
CA MET A 108 -9.44 -3.18 1.19
C MET A 108 -9.12 -2.79 2.62
N LEU A 109 -8.00 -3.25 3.16
CA LEU A 109 -7.55 -2.87 4.48
C LEU A 109 -6.74 -1.58 4.41
N LEU A 110 -6.98 -0.68 5.36
CA LEU A 110 -6.18 0.51 5.61
C LEU A 110 -5.38 0.32 6.89
N ILE A 111 -4.08 0.58 6.79
CA ILE A 111 -3.10 0.45 7.87
C ILE A 111 -2.62 1.86 8.18
N GLU A 112 -2.92 2.38 9.36
CA GLU A 112 -2.53 3.73 9.80
C GLU A 112 -1.60 3.61 10.99
N TRP A 113 -0.59 4.47 11.07
CA TRP A 113 0.29 4.55 12.23
C TRP A 113 0.74 5.99 12.48
N ASP A 114 1.10 6.25 13.73
CA ASP A 114 1.71 7.50 14.18
C ASP A 114 3.17 7.27 14.57
N ASP A 115 4.04 8.17 14.13
CA ASP A 115 5.46 8.22 14.49
C ASP A 115 5.75 9.61 15.07
N HIS A 116 5.65 9.72 16.39
CA HIS A 116 5.84 10.97 17.14
C HIS A 116 5.03 12.16 16.58
N GLY A 117 3.75 11.95 16.28
CA GLY A 117 2.83 12.93 15.70
C GLY A 117 2.81 12.97 14.18
N THR A 118 3.71 12.23 13.51
CA THR A 118 3.68 12.06 12.05
C THR A 118 2.80 10.88 11.69
N LYS A 119 1.60 11.18 11.16
CA LYS A 119 0.68 10.14 10.71
C LYS A 119 1.01 9.69 9.30
N SER A 120 1.13 8.38 9.15
CA SER A 120 1.39 7.71 7.87
C SER A 120 0.42 6.54 7.71
N CYS A 121 0.29 6.07 6.48
CA CYS A 121 -0.56 4.91 6.22
C CYS A 121 -0.10 4.10 5.01
N ASN A 122 -0.62 2.88 4.93
CA ASN A 122 -0.48 1.91 3.86
C ASN A 122 -1.80 1.14 3.70
N HIS A 123 -1.90 0.25 2.72
CA HIS A 123 -3.13 -0.48 2.43
C HIS A 123 -2.81 -1.89 1.93
N TYR A 124 -3.79 -2.78 2.03
CA TYR A 124 -3.66 -4.17 1.60
C TYR A 124 -4.98 -4.69 1.01
N LEU A 125 -4.93 -5.29 -0.17
CA LEU A 125 -6.08 -5.90 -0.82
C LEU A 125 -6.23 -7.35 -0.35
N LEU A 126 -7.18 -7.58 0.55
CA LEU A 126 -7.52 -8.91 1.06
C LEU A 126 -8.53 -9.60 0.15
N GLY A 127 -8.26 -10.84 -0.21
CA GLY A 127 -9.21 -11.70 -0.90
C GLY A 127 -8.57 -12.67 -1.88
N SER A 128 -9.35 -13.65 -2.34
CA SER A 128 -8.94 -14.55 -3.43
C SER A 128 -9.52 -14.06 -4.76
N PRO A 129 -8.73 -13.99 -5.85
CA PRO A 129 -9.25 -13.68 -7.18
C PRO A 129 -10.40 -14.63 -7.59
N PRO A 130 -11.33 -14.18 -8.46
CA PRO A 130 -11.33 -12.90 -9.17
C PRO A 130 -11.97 -11.77 -8.35
N PHE A 131 -11.37 -10.58 -8.39
CA PHE A 131 -11.97 -9.36 -7.85
C PHE A 131 -12.90 -8.71 -8.88
N LYS A 132 -14.01 -8.13 -8.43
CA LYS A 132 -14.88 -7.33 -9.32
C LYS A 132 -14.22 -6.00 -9.62
N LEU A 133 -14.06 -5.68 -10.90
CA LEU A 133 -13.38 -4.45 -11.34
C LEU A 133 -14.04 -3.19 -10.77
N ASP A 134 -15.36 -3.06 -10.88
CA ASP A 134 -16.09 -1.87 -10.40
C ASP A 134 -15.91 -1.65 -8.90
N GLN A 135 -15.87 -2.74 -8.12
CA GLN A 135 -15.62 -2.69 -6.69
C GLN A 135 -14.19 -2.22 -6.39
N TYR A 136 -13.21 -2.76 -7.11
CA TYR A 136 -11.82 -2.33 -6.95
C TYR A 136 -11.63 -0.86 -7.34
N LEU A 137 -12.29 -0.39 -8.39
CA LEU A 137 -12.22 1.01 -8.82
C LEU A 137 -12.84 1.96 -7.79
N ASP A 138 -13.96 1.59 -7.14
CA ASP A 138 -14.50 2.35 -6.00
C ASP A 138 -13.49 2.45 -4.86
N TRP A 139 -12.88 1.33 -4.47
CA TRP A 139 -11.87 1.30 -3.42
C TRP A 139 -10.63 2.11 -3.77
N LEU A 140 -10.17 2.04 -5.02
CA LEU A 140 -9.05 2.84 -5.51
C LEU A 140 -9.38 4.33 -5.48
N GLY A 141 -10.61 4.74 -5.80
CA GLY A 141 -11.05 6.14 -5.67
C GLY A 141 -10.98 6.64 -4.22
N ARG A 142 -11.39 5.81 -3.27
CA ARG A 142 -11.28 6.11 -1.82
C ARG A 142 -9.82 6.21 -1.36
N LEU A 143 -8.95 5.30 -1.82
CA LEU A 143 -7.52 5.35 -1.55
C LEU A 143 -6.87 6.59 -2.18
N ASP A 144 -7.26 6.95 -3.41
CA ASP A 144 -6.71 8.12 -4.10
C ASP A 144 -6.93 9.40 -3.29
N ALA A 145 -8.16 9.63 -2.87
CA ALA A 145 -8.52 10.80 -2.06
C ALA A 145 -7.73 10.87 -0.74
N ARG A 146 -7.30 9.73 -0.19
CA ARG A 146 -6.64 9.63 1.11
C ARG A 146 -5.11 9.60 1.03
N LEU A 147 -4.55 9.04 -0.05
CA LEU A 147 -3.13 8.76 -0.21
C LEU A 147 -2.53 9.41 -1.45
N TYR A 148 -3.05 9.06 -2.62
CA TYR A 148 -2.34 9.29 -3.87
C TYR A 148 -2.57 10.67 -4.46
N HIS A 149 -3.70 11.31 -4.13
CA HIS A 149 -3.96 12.68 -4.54
C HIS A 149 -2.90 13.64 -3.99
N ALA A 150 -2.51 13.48 -2.72
CA ALA A 150 -1.41 14.23 -2.10
C ALA A 150 -0.05 13.96 -2.76
N MET A 151 0.11 12.84 -3.47
CA MET A 151 1.31 12.52 -4.25
C MET A 151 1.24 13.06 -5.69
N GLY A 152 0.21 13.85 -6.02
CA GLY A 152 -0.03 14.36 -7.36
C GLY A 152 -0.44 13.27 -8.34
N ARG A 153 -1.19 12.24 -7.89
CA ARG A 153 -1.95 11.39 -8.81
C ARG A 153 -3.09 12.23 -9.37
N HIS A 154 -3.08 12.38 -10.69
CA HIS A 154 -4.18 12.99 -11.42
C HIS A 154 -4.82 11.89 -12.24
N GLU A 155 -6.13 11.72 -12.10
CA GLU A 155 -6.90 10.98 -13.08
C GLU A 155 -6.84 11.75 -14.39
N TRP A 156 -6.29 11.14 -15.44
CA TRP A 156 -6.63 11.57 -16.78
C TRP A 156 -8.09 11.21 -16.97
N LYS A 157 -8.99 12.14 -16.63
CA LYS A 157 -10.35 12.07 -17.16
C LYS A 157 -10.18 12.03 -18.67
N ALA A 158 -10.66 10.97 -19.30
CA ALA A 158 -10.87 10.97 -20.73
C ALA A 158 -11.94 12.03 -21.02
N GLU A 159 -11.55 13.30 -21.06
CA GLU A 159 -12.34 14.30 -21.76
C GLU A 159 -12.40 13.81 -23.21
N GLY A 160 -13.64 13.67 -23.69
CA GLY A 160 -14.00 12.84 -24.83
C GLY A 160 -13.00 12.86 -25.97
N HIS A 161 -12.41 11.70 -26.24
CA HIS A 161 -11.98 11.38 -27.59
C HIS A 161 -13.22 10.96 -28.39
N ASP A 162 -14.08 11.95 -28.63
CA ASP A 162 -15.06 11.89 -29.72
C ASP A 162 -14.35 12.53 -30.92
N ARG A 163 -13.61 11.71 -31.66
CA ARG A 163 -13.20 11.94 -33.05
C ARG A 163 -13.04 10.60 -33.75
#